data_AF-A0A7C4QUU8-F1
#
_entry.id   AF-A0A7C4QUU8-F1
#
_cell.length_a   1.000
_cell.length_b   1.000
_cell.length_c   1.000
_cell.angle_alpha   90.00
_cell.angle_beta   90.00
_cell.angle_gamma   90.00
#
_symmetry.space_group_name_H-M   'P 1'
#
loop_
_entity.id
_entity.type
_entity.pdbx_description
1 polymer ?
#
loop_
_entity_poly.entity_id
_entity_poly.type
_entity_poly.pdbx_seq_one_letter_code
_entity_poly.pdbx_strand_id
1 'polypeptide(L)'
;MAFVETKLEHWIEWKQKCAVDLCLEETRNALMAYGGAQILNRLKGWDSRILQDLLDQAAKNACLPIREGWRILETFLHETPNKSPIRHKDWLFAQASKFSHLEPDSSLTAADANRIVPAQVALQKVMAGVVKTAVRRHCERLLKELPKTNGESLDAPLSLDGDEACTRGTVMAIEDFPDADAVMGTKDVSPDDAAARAEMRNLALAEAKALEPGLSDRECLLLVAHDAGMAMSDPLLLEAAGVKKSVTSAGLNGLVRRVCQKLAQQYSQEDPADVRLLQKNTLEYLVQLAEQRISPEIKARLGLLPEGKDDELF
;
A
#
# COMPACT_ATOMS: atom_id res chain seq x y z
N MET A 1 2.01 17.60 -27.81
CA MET A 1 1.40 18.48 -26.78
C MET A 1 2.51 19.05 -25.93
N ALA A 2 2.54 20.37 -25.72
CA ALA A 2 3.47 20.98 -24.78
C ALA A 2 3.18 20.47 -23.36
N PHE A 3 4.22 20.14 -22.60
CA PHE A 3 4.07 19.71 -21.21
C PHE A 3 3.66 20.93 -20.38
N VAL A 4 2.40 20.99 -19.95
CA VAL A 4 1.93 22.06 -19.08
C VAL A 4 2.32 21.68 -17.65
N GLU A 5 3.21 22.48 -17.07
CA GLU A 5 3.63 22.28 -15.68
C GLU A 5 2.48 22.54 -14.72
N THR A 6 2.26 21.63 -13.77
CA THR A 6 1.19 21.77 -12.78
C THR A 6 1.65 22.59 -11.58
N LYS A 7 1.10 23.80 -11.47
CA LYS A 7 1.36 24.77 -10.41
C LYS A 7 0.41 24.62 -9.23
N LEU A 8 0.77 25.21 -8.08
CA LEU A 8 -0.07 25.23 -6.87
C LEU A 8 -1.47 25.80 -7.12
N GLU A 9 -1.58 26.85 -7.93
CA GLU A 9 -2.83 27.53 -8.28
C GLU A 9 -3.87 26.57 -8.91
N HIS A 10 -3.41 25.67 -9.79
CA HIS A 10 -4.26 24.67 -10.42
C HIS A 10 -4.89 23.73 -9.37
N TRP A 11 -4.11 23.35 -8.35
CA TRP A 11 -4.60 22.49 -7.27
C TRP A 11 -5.60 23.19 -6.37
N ILE A 12 -5.36 24.46 -6.04
CA ILE A 12 -6.25 25.28 -5.21
C ILE A 12 -7.59 25.48 -5.92
N GLU A 13 -7.57 25.82 -7.21
CA GLU A 13 -8.79 25.97 -8.00
C GLU A 13 -9.58 24.66 -8.03
N TRP A 14 -8.91 23.53 -8.33
CA TRP A 14 -9.57 22.24 -8.28
C TRP A 14 -10.14 21.95 -6.90
N LYS A 15 -9.43 22.29 -5.80
CA LYS A 15 -9.95 22.18 -4.42
C LYS A 15 -11.32 22.82 -4.29
N GLN A 16 -11.43 24.08 -4.69
CA GLN A 16 -12.64 24.89 -4.59
C GLN A 16 -13.77 24.37 -5.50
N LYS A 17 -13.44 23.99 -6.75
CA LYS A 17 -14.44 23.59 -7.74
C LYS A 17 -14.94 22.14 -7.60
N CYS A 18 -14.26 21.32 -6.81
CA CYS A 18 -14.63 19.92 -6.51
C CYS A 18 -14.59 18.93 -7.69
N ALA A 19 -14.52 19.40 -8.93
CA ALA A 19 -14.33 18.57 -10.11
C ALA A 19 -13.45 19.31 -11.14
N VAL A 20 -12.58 18.57 -11.84
CA VAL A 20 -11.67 19.16 -12.85
C VAL A 20 -12.43 19.77 -14.03
N ASP A 21 -13.58 19.20 -14.38
CA ASP A 21 -14.42 19.68 -15.48
C ASP A 21 -15.08 21.05 -15.15
N LEU A 22 -15.07 21.46 -13.88
CA LEU A 22 -15.57 22.76 -13.41
C LEU A 22 -14.46 23.82 -13.27
N CYS A 23 -13.21 23.47 -13.56
CA CYS A 23 -12.06 24.38 -13.53
C CYS A 23 -11.87 25.10 -14.87
N LEU A 24 -11.09 26.17 -14.86
CA LEU A 24 -10.57 26.86 -16.04
C LEU A 24 -9.81 25.88 -16.94
N GLU A 25 -9.80 26.19 -18.24
CA GLU A 25 -9.20 25.32 -19.25
C GLU A 25 -7.70 25.05 -18.99
N GLU A 26 -6.96 26.05 -18.53
CA GLU A 26 -5.54 25.90 -18.17
C GLU A 26 -5.34 24.92 -17.01
N THR A 27 -6.06 25.11 -15.90
CA THR A 27 -6.04 24.21 -14.73
C THR A 27 -6.43 22.80 -15.12
N ARG A 28 -7.51 22.64 -15.89
CA ARG A 28 -7.99 21.34 -16.37
C ARG A 28 -6.91 20.63 -17.18
N ASN A 29 -6.30 21.32 -18.15
CA ASN A 29 -5.25 20.75 -18.99
C ASN A 29 -4.01 20.37 -18.18
N ALA A 30 -3.58 21.20 -17.23
CA ALA A 30 -2.42 20.95 -16.39
C ALA A 30 -2.62 19.78 -15.43
N LEU A 31 -3.80 19.65 -14.81
CA LEU A 31 -4.12 18.55 -13.89
C LEU A 31 -4.29 17.24 -14.64
N MET A 32 -4.99 17.25 -15.79
CA MET A 32 -5.11 16.07 -16.65
C MET A 32 -3.73 15.58 -17.11
N ALA A 33 -2.86 16.47 -17.58
CA ALA A 33 -1.49 16.14 -17.97
C ALA A 33 -0.70 15.49 -16.82
N TYR A 34 -0.82 16.02 -15.60
CA TYR A 34 -0.20 15.45 -14.41
C TYR A 34 -0.74 14.05 -14.09
N GLY A 35 -2.07 13.88 -14.01
CA GLY A 35 -2.69 12.60 -13.71
C GLY A 35 -2.29 11.52 -14.71
N GLY A 36 -2.34 11.85 -16.00
CA GLY A 36 -1.87 10.97 -17.07
C GLY A 36 -0.40 10.60 -16.93
N ALA A 37 0.48 11.57 -16.71
CA ALA A 37 1.92 11.31 -16.55
C ALA A 37 2.23 10.44 -15.32
N GLN A 38 1.59 10.69 -14.18
CA GLN A 38 1.78 9.89 -12.97
C GLN A 38 1.31 8.45 -13.19
N ILE A 39 0.15 8.25 -13.80
CA ILE A 39 -0.38 6.92 -14.06
C ILE A 39 0.51 6.16 -15.03
N LEU A 40 0.89 6.76 -16.15
CA LEU A 40 1.83 6.14 -17.08
C LEU A 40 3.15 5.77 -16.40
N ASN A 41 3.70 6.63 -15.54
CA ASN A 41 4.92 6.32 -14.80
C ASN A 41 4.75 5.19 -13.78
N ARG A 42 3.58 5.05 -13.16
CA ARG A 42 3.28 3.93 -12.25
C ARG A 42 3.06 2.62 -13.00
N LEU A 43 2.38 2.68 -14.14
CA LEU A 43 2.12 1.52 -14.98
C LEU A 43 3.39 0.96 -15.63
N LYS A 44 4.37 1.81 -15.98
CA LYS A 44 5.67 1.37 -16.51
C LYS A 44 6.46 0.44 -15.56
N GLY A 45 6.19 0.49 -14.25
CA GLY A 45 6.87 -0.34 -13.26
C GLY A 45 6.16 -1.65 -12.94
N TRP A 46 5.02 -1.92 -13.58
CA TRP A 46 4.20 -3.10 -13.30
C TRP A 46 4.39 -4.11 -14.44
N ASP A 47 5.16 -5.16 -14.15
CA ASP A 47 5.45 -6.25 -15.09
C ASP A 47 4.30 -7.28 -15.09
N SER A 48 3.22 -6.92 -15.77
CA SER A 48 2.02 -7.74 -15.91
C SER A 48 1.60 -7.75 -17.37
N ARG A 49 1.52 -8.94 -17.97
CA ARG A 49 1.06 -9.14 -19.36
C ARG A 49 -0.31 -8.52 -19.61
N ILE A 50 -1.18 -8.53 -18.58
CA ILE A 50 -2.51 -7.92 -18.59
C ILE A 50 -2.42 -6.39 -18.61
N LEU A 51 -1.41 -5.83 -17.93
CA LEU A 51 -1.16 -4.39 -17.98
C LEU A 51 -0.60 -3.95 -19.32
N GLN A 52 0.25 -4.78 -19.93
CA GLN A 52 0.71 -4.58 -21.30
C GLN A 52 -0.46 -4.55 -22.28
N ASP A 53 -1.41 -5.48 -22.15
CA ASP A 53 -2.61 -5.51 -22.99
C ASP A 53 -3.51 -4.27 -22.78
N LEU A 54 -3.66 -3.79 -21.54
CA LEU A 54 -4.39 -2.55 -21.24
C LEU A 54 -3.69 -1.31 -21.82
N LEU A 55 -2.35 -1.24 -21.70
CA LEU A 55 -1.54 -0.18 -22.28
C LEU A 55 -1.58 -0.20 -23.81
N ASP A 56 -1.57 -1.39 -24.42
CA ASP A 56 -1.66 -1.58 -25.86
C ASP A 56 -3.06 -1.24 -26.40
N GLN A 57 -4.12 -1.60 -25.67
CA GLN A 57 -5.48 -1.16 -25.99
C GLN A 57 -5.63 0.37 -25.85
N ALA A 58 -5.04 0.97 -24.82
CA ALA A 58 -5.04 2.41 -24.62
C ALA A 58 -4.23 3.15 -25.71
N ALA A 59 -3.12 2.57 -26.16
CA ALA A 59 -2.28 3.08 -27.24
C ALA A 59 -2.99 3.02 -28.61
N LYS A 60 -3.69 1.91 -28.90
CA LYS A 60 -4.48 1.74 -30.13
C LYS A 60 -5.67 2.72 -30.22
N ASN A 61 -6.25 3.11 -29.09
CA ASN A 61 -7.39 4.03 -29.05
C ASN A 61 -7.02 5.52 -28.94
N ALA A 62 -5.73 5.88 -29.07
CA ALA A 62 -5.16 7.23 -29.24
C ALA A 62 -5.62 8.37 -28.29
N CYS A 63 -6.45 8.11 -27.28
CA CYS A 63 -7.07 9.17 -26.45
C CYS A 63 -7.26 8.81 -24.97
N LEU A 64 -7.00 7.57 -24.56
CA LEU A 64 -7.42 7.08 -23.24
C LEU A 64 -6.44 7.25 -22.04
N PRO A 65 -5.12 7.51 -22.12
CA PRO A 65 -4.31 7.47 -20.89
C PRO A 65 -4.43 8.72 -20.00
N ILE A 66 -4.71 9.91 -20.57
CA ILE A 66 -4.56 11.17 -19.84
C ILE A 66 -5.85 11.60 -19.12
N ARG A 67 -6.97 11.63 -19.84
CA ARG A 67 -8.26 12.04 -19.28
C ARG A 67 -8.81 11.02 -18.28
N GLU A 68 -8.71 9.74 -18.62
CA GLU A 68 -9.15 8.65 -17.74
C GLU A 68 -8.25 8.54 -16.52
N GLY A 69 -6.96 8.83 -16.68
CA GLY A 69 -6.05 8.81 -15.56
C GLY A 69 -6.45 9.77 -14.44
N TRP A 70 -6.76 11.02 -14.79
CA TRP A 70 -7.29 11.96 -13.81
C TRP A 70 -8.67 11.55 -13.30
N ARG A 71 -9.55 11.02 -14.15
CA ARG A 71 -10.87 10.53 -13.72
C ARG A 71 -10.79 9.39 -12.70
N ILE A 72 -9.90 8.41 -12.89
CA ILE A 72 -9.69 7.31 -11.93
C ILE A 72 -9.27 7.88 -10.57
N LEU A 73 -8.34 8.83 -10.58
CA LEU A 73 -7.90 9.52 -9.37
C LEU A 73 -9.06 10.29 -8.72
N GLU A 74 -9.79 11.10 -9.49
CA GLU A 74 -10.91 11.91 -9.01
C GLU A 74 -12.02 11.04 -8.44
N THR A 75 -12.37 9.95 -9.12
CA THR A 75 -13.32 8.94 -8.64
C THR A 75 -12.84 8.29 -7.34
N PHE A 76 -11.56 7.89 -7.22
CA PHE A 76 -11.02 7.33 -5.98
C PHE A 76 -11.12 8.31 -4.79
N LEU A 77 -10.90 9.60 -5.04
CA LEU A 77 -10.99 10.66 -4.05
C LEU A 77 -12.43 10.93 -3.58
N HIS A 78 -13.42 10.57 -4.40
CA HIS A 78 -14.86 10.70 -4.10
C HIS A 78 -15.48 9.41 -3.56
N GLU A 79 -15.01 8.22 -3.99
CA GLU A 79 -15.56 6.91 -3.64
C GLU A 79 -15.12 6.37 -2.26
N THR A 80 -14.13 6.98 -1.59
CA THR A 80 -13.59 6.44 -0.34
C THR A 80 -14.61 6.60 0.82
N PRO A 81 -15.25 5.51 1.33
CA PRO A 81 -16.48 5.64 2.12
C PRO A 81 -16.29 5.81 3.64
N ASN A 82 -15.06 5.85 4.16
CA ASN A 82 -14.86 5.70 5.61
C ASN A 82 -14.60 7.02 6.35
N LYS A 83 -15.65 7.42 7.09
CA LYS A 83 -15.70 8.10 8.40
C LYS A 83 -15.28 9.59 8.48
N SER A 84 -16.32 10.44 8.58
CA SER A 84 -16.37 11.87 8.99
C SER A 84 -16.17 12.93 7.87
N PRO A 85 -16.75 14.15 8.01
CA PRO A 85 -17.03 15.08 6.91
C PRO A 85 -15.80 15.87 6.41
N ILE A 86 -14.59 15.40 6.66
CA ILE A 86 -13.39 15.90 5.99
C ILE A 86 -13.30 15.09 4.69
N ARG A 87 -13.71 15.67 3.57
CA ARG A 87 -13.59 15.02 2.25
C ARG A 87 -12.13 14.56 2.13
N HIS A 88 -11.83 13.36 1.62
CA HIS A 88 -10.44 12.86 1.52
C HIS A 88 -9.50 13.89 0.88
N LYS A 89 -10.05 14.69 -0.04
CA LYS A 89 -9.48 15.91 -0.58
C LYS A 89 -9.05 16.94 0.47
N ASP A 90 -9.90 17.33 1.41
CA ASP A 90 -9.59 18.25 2.49
C ASP A 90 -8.48 17.70 3.40
N TRP A 91 -8.49 16.39 3.65
CA TRP A 91 -7.38 15.72 4.34
C TRP A 91 -6.07 15.82 3.55
N LEU A 92 -6.08 15.65 2.23
CA LEU A 92 -4.89 15.81 1.39
C LEU A 92 -4.30 17.21 1.47
N PHE A 93 -5.15 18.23 1.42
CA PHE A 93 -4.70 19.61 1.57
C PHE A 93 -4.23 19.91 3.00
N ALA A 94 -4.85 19.32 4.03
CA ALA A 94 -4.38 19.43 5.41
C ALA A 94 -3.03 18.73 5.63
N GLN A 95 -2.76 17.63 4.93
CA GLN A 95 -1.45 16.99 4.96
C GLN A 95 -0.41 17.83 4.22
N ALA A 96 -0.74 18.40 3.05
CA ALA A 96 0.14 19.31 2.34
C ALA A 96 0.48 20.56 3.17
N SER A 97 -0.48 21.10 3.93
CA SER A 97 -0.27 22.25 4.82
C SER A 97 0.58 21.93 6.05
N LYS A 98 0.73 20.67 6.47
CA LYS A 98 1.73 20.31 7.50
C LYS A 98 3.17 20.50 7.01
N PHE A 99 3.37 20.49 5.70
CA PHE A 99 4.67 20.71 5.06
C PHE A 99 4.85 22.16 4.57
N SER A 100 3.82 22.99 4.72
CA SER A 100 3.86 24.42 4.42
C SER A 100 3.00 25.20 5.41
N HIS A 101 3.61 25.96 6.33
CA HIS A 101 2.96 26.76 7.37
C HIS A 101 2.09 27.93 6.86
N LEU A 102 1.21 27.73 5.89
CA LEU A 102 0.37 28.78 5.33
C LEU A 102 -1.09 28.35 5.25
N GLU A 103 -1.92 29.02 6.05
CA GLU A 103 -3.32 29.22 5.71
C GLU A 103 -3.44 30.32 4.64
N PRO A 104 -4.42 30.24 3.72
CA PRO A 104 -4.54 31.19 2.63
C PRO A 104 -5.47 32.35 3.04
N ASP A 105 -4.91 33.46 3.49
CA ASP A 105 -5.62 34.74 3.50
C ASP A 105 -4.82 35.83 2.78
N SER A 106 -5.29 36.11 1.56
CA SER A 106 -5.20 37.34 0.75
C SER A 106 -3.89 38.15 0.66
N SER A 107 -3.46 38.33 -0.60
CA SER A 107 -2.44 39.22 -1.18
C SER A 107 -1.00 38.65 -1.25
N LEU A 108 -0.63 38.21 -2.46
CA LEU A 108 0.66 37.60 -2.78
C LEU A 108 1.75 38.67 -2.96
N THR A 109 2.78 38.60 -2.11
CA THR A 109 4.03 39.37 -2.15
C THR A 109 5.19 38.50 -2.65
N ALA A 110 6.35 39.10 -2.93
CA ALA A 110 7.56 38.35 -3.32
C ALA A 110 8.03 37.33 -2.27
N ALA A 111 7.62 37.48 -1.00
CA ALA A 111 7.87 36.51 0.06
C ALA A 111 7.06 35.20 -0.13
N ASP A 112 5.94 35.25 -0.85
CA ASP A 112 5.08 34.09 -1.09
C ASP A 112 5.66 33.17 -2.16
N ALA A 113 6.43 33.69 -3.12
CA ALA A 113 7.13 32.87 -4.11
C ALA A 113 8.11 31.86 -3.47
N ASN A 114 8.82 32.26 -2.40
CA ASN A 114 9.71 31.38 -1.65
C ASN A 114 8.95 30.31 -0.83
N ARG A 115 7.65 30.51 -0.57
CA ARG A 115 6.80 29.59 0.21
C ARG A 115 5.96 28.65 -0.68
N ILE A 116 5.63 29.09 -1.90
CA ILE A 116 4.85 28.32 -2.88
C ILE A 116 5.62 27.10 -3.39
N VAL A 117 6.94 27.22 -3.61
CA VAL A 117 7.76 26.13 -4.18
C VAL A 117 7.80 24.89 -3.26
N PRO A 118 8.08 24.99 -1.95
CA PRO A 118 8.03 23.84 -1.04
C PRO A 118 6.64 23.20 -0.94
N ALA A 119 5.57 24.02 -0.87
CA ALA A 119 4.19 23.54 -0.81
C ALA A 119 3.79 22.77 -2.07
N GLN A 120 4.15 23.28 -3.24
CA GLN A 120 3.93 22.62 -4.53
C GLN A 120 4.66 21.28 -4.60
N VAL A 121 5.93 21.23 -4.19
CA VAL A 121 6.72 19.98 -4.18
C VAL A 121 6.12 18.96 -3.20
N ALA A 122 5.69 19.39 -2.01
CA ALA A 122 5.05 18.52 -1.03
C ALA A 122 3.72 17.96 -1.55
N LEU A 123 2.86 18.82 -2.10
CA LEU A 123 1.58 18.41 -2.68
C LEU A 123 1.77 17.42 -3.83
N GLN A 124 2.72 17.67 -4.74
CA GLN A 124 3.05 16.74 -5.82
C GLN A 124 3.53 15.38 -5.31
N LYS A 125 4.30 15.32 -4.20
CA LYS A 125 4.75 14.06 -3.59
C LYS A 125 3.59 13.28 -2.96
N VAL A 126 2.74 13.95 -2.20
CA VAL A 126 1.56 13.33 -1.56
C VAL A 126 0.61 12.81 -2.65
N MET A 127 0.33 13.61 -3.67
CA MET A 127 -0.52 13.22 -4.81
C MET A 127 0.05 12.02 -5.58
N ALA A 128 1.37 11.94 -5.77
CA ALA A 128 1.99 10.79 -6.42
C ALA A 128 1.83 9.47 -5.64
N GLY A 129 1.68 9.53 -4.31
CA GLY A 129 1.33 8.40 -3.46
C GLY A 129 -0.13 7.99 -3.60
N VAL A 130 -1.05 8.97 -3.59
CA VAL A 130 -2.49 8.72 -3.80
C VAL A 130 -2.76 8.10 -5.17
N VAL A 131 -2.12 8.60 -6.22
CA VAL A 131 -2.23 8.04 -7.57
C VAL A 131 -1.79 6.58 -7.59
N LYS A 132 -0.69 6.22 -6.90
CA LYS A 132 -0.25 4.81 -6.80
C LYS A 132 -1.37 3.93 -6.23
N THR A 133 -2.01 4.37 -5.15
CA THR A 133 -3.10 3.62 -4.49
C THR A 133 -4.35 3.54 -5.36
N ALA A 134 -4.74 4.65 -6.01
CA ALA A 134 -5.88 4.70 -6.90
C ALA A 134 -5.72 3.76 -8.10
N VAL A 135 -4.55 3.80 -8.76
CA VAL A 135 -4.20 2.89 -9.85
C VAL A 135 -4.24 1.44 -9.38
N ARG A 136 -3.63 1.14 -8.23
CA ARG A 136 -3.62 -0.23 -7.69
C ARG A 136 -5.03 -0.78 -7.51
N ARG A 137 -5.91 -0.04 -6.83
CA ARG A 137 -7.29 -0.48 -6.61
C ARG A 137 -8.08 -0.61 -7.92
N HIS A 138 -7.86 0.30 -8.86
CA HIS A 138 -8.52 0.25 -10.16
C HIS A 138 -8.10 -0.99 -10.96
N CYS A 139 -6.80 -1.28 -11.03
CA CYS A 139 -6.29 -2.49 -11.66
C CYS A 139 -6.79 -3.76 -10.96
N GLU A 140 -6.81 -3.80 -9.63
CA GLU A 140 -7.38 -4.93 -8.87
C GLU A 140 -8.86 -5.15 -9.17
N ARG A 141 -9.64 -4.07 -9.34
CA ARG A 141 -11.06 -4.13 -9.73
C ARG A 141 -11.21 -4.70 -11.14
N LEU A 142 -10.47 -4.16 -12.11
CA LEU A 142 -10.48 -4.66 -13.49
C LEU A 142 -10.08 -6.15 -13.56
N LEU A 143 -9.08 -6.57 -12.80
CA LEU A 143 -8.66 -7.98 -12.74
C LEU A 143 -9.76 -8.91 -12.18
N LYS A 144 -10.65 -8.40 -11.33
CA LYS A 144 -11.80 -9.15 -10.81
C LYS A 144 -12.97 -9.21 -11.80
N GLU A 145 -13.11 -8.18 -12.63
CA GLU A 145 -14.21 -8.03 -13.60
C GLU A 145 -13.92 -8.73 -14.94
N LEU A 146 -12.65 -9.03 -15.25
CA LEU A 146 -12.31 -9.80 -16.44
C LEU A 146 -12.89 -11.23 -16.33
N PRO A 147 -13.65 -11.69 -17.33
CA PRO A 147 -14.15 -13.07 -17.35
C PRO A 147 -12.95 -14.01 -17.31
N LYS A 148 -12.90 -14.91 -16.31
CA LYS A 148 -11.98 -16.05 -16.31
C LYS A 148 -12.29 -16.86 -17.57
N THR A 149 -11.57 -16.61 -18.66
CA THR A 149 -11.75 -17.33 -19.90
C THR A 149 -11.33 -18.77 -19.66
N ASN A 150 -12.32 -19.66 -19.57
CA ASN A 150 -12.12 -21.09 -19.71
C ASN A 150 -11.48 -21.35 -21.08
N GLY A 151 -10.25 -21.88 -21.11
CA GLY A 151 -9.67 -22.46 -22.33
C GLY A 151 -8.17 -22.25 -22.53
N GLU A 152 -7.42 -23.30 -22.18
CA GLU A 152 -6.10 -23.70 -22.69
C GLU A 152 -4.81 -23.04 -22.16
N SER A 153 -4.02 -23.95 -21.58
CA SER A 153 -2.73 -23.79 -20.94
C SER A 153 -1.61 -23.49 -21.94
N LEU A 154 -0.79 -22.49 -21.61
CA LEU A 154 0.54 -22.26 -22.20
C LEU A 154 1.62 -22.60 -21.16
N ASP A 155 1.59 -23.83 -20.66
CA ASP A 155 2.78 -24.50 -20.13
C ASP A 155 3.27 -25.50 -21.18
N ALA A 156 4.37 -25.18 -21.88
CA ALA A 156 5.33 -26.16 -22.36
C ALA A 156 6.69 -25.47 -22.64
N PRO A 157 7.83 -26.15 -22.44
CA PRO A 157 8.92 -25.62 -21.62
C PRO A 157 10.18 -25.30 -22.42
N LEU A 158 11.05 -24.44 -21.86
CA LEU A 158 12.48 -24.50 -22.13
C LEU A 158 13.13 -25.19 -20.94
N SER A 159 13.43 -26.48 -21.11
CA SER A 159 14.25 -27.26 -20.19
C SER A 159 15.62 -26.62 -20.04
N LEU A 160 16.03 -26.43 -18.78
CA LEU A 160 17.40 -26.73 -18.41
C LEU A 160 17.29 -27.76 -17.30
N ASP A 161 17.82 -28.94 -17.60
CA ASP A 161 17.90 -30.10 -16.73
C ASP A 161 18.46 -29.72 -15.35
N GLY A 162 17.83 -30.27 -14.30
CA GLY A 162 18.25 -30.13 -12.92
C GLY A 162 17.05 -30.25 -11.99
N ASP A 163 16.99 -31.37 -11.29
CA ASP A 163 15.96 -31.81 -10.36
C ASP A 163 15.39 -30.76 -9.38
N GLU A 164 14.21 -31.09 -8.87
CA GLU A 164 13.46 -30.49 -7.75
C GLU A 164 12.38 -29.45 -8.10
N ALA A 165 11.23 -29.99 -8.49
CA ALA A 165 9.94 -29.34 -8.53
C ALA A 165 9.52 -28.85 -7.13
N CYS A 166 9.46 -27.53 -6.92
CA CYS A 166 8.50 -26.82 -6.05
C CYS A 166 8.77 -25.30 -5.99
N THR A 167 8.55 -24.53 -7.06
CA THR A 167 8.45 -23.05 -6.92
C THR A 167 7.77 -22.35 -8.09
N ARG A 168 6.49 -22.04 -7.96
CA ARG A 168 5.86 -20.86 -8.59
C ARG A 168 5.27 -19.99 -7.49
N GLY A 169 6.14 -19.26 -6.80
CA GLY A 169 5.75 -18.28 -5.79
C GLY A 169 5.96 -16.88 -6.33
N THR A 170 4.88 -16.17 -6.63
CA THR A 170 4.89 -14.71 -6.72
C THR A 170 5.49 -14.16 -5.43
N VAL A 171 6.55 -13.34 -5.54
CA VAL A 171 7.19 -12.72 -4.38
C VAL A 171 6.23 -11.70 -3.79
N MET A 172 5.55 -12.06 -2.69
CA MET A 172 4.67 -11.17 -1.96
C MET A 172 5.43 -10.39 -0.89
N ALA A 173 5.21 -9.07 -0.83
CA ALA A 173 5.66 -8.23 0.27
C ALA A 173 4.55 -8.10 1.33
N ILE A 174 4.90 -7.76 2.59
CA ILE A 174 3.92 -7.53 3.67
C ILE A 174 2.89 -6.45 3.28
N GLU A 175 3.33 -5.46 2.49
CA GLU A 175 2.49 -4.38 1.95
C GLU A 175 1.44 -4.83 0.91
N ASP A 176 1.45 -6.11 0.51
CA ASP A 176 0.51 -6.66 -0.48
C ASP A 176 -0.75 -7.29 0.12
N PHE A 177 -0.84 -7.37 1.45
CA PHE A 177 -2.04 -7.87 2.12
C PHE A 177 -3.06 -6.74 2.34
N PRO A 178 -4.29 -6.84 1.81
CA PRO A 178 -5.34 -5.87 2.11
C PRO A 178 -5.69 -5.87 3.61
N ASP A 179 -6.13 -4.73 4.15
CA ASP A 179 -6.68 -4.65 5.51
C ASP A 179 -7.83 -5.64 5.69
N ALA A 180 -7.70 -6.57 6.65
CA ALA A 180 -8.72 -7.59 6.91
C ALA A 180 -10.07 -6.93 7.27
N ASP A 181 -10.01 -5.78 7.94
CA ASP A 181 -11.17 -4.95 8.28
C ASP A 181 -11.77 -4.18 7.08
N ALA A 182 -11.04 -4.04 5.98
CA ALA A 182 -11.52 -3.38 4.76
C ALA A 182 -12.19 -4.35 3.79
N VAL A 183 -11.97 -5.66 3.93
CA VAL A 183 -12.59 -6.69 3.08
C VAL A 183 -14.02 -7.02 3.55
N MET A 184 -14.36 -6.78 4.81
CA MET A 184 -15.66 -7.18 5.38
C MET A 184 -16.33 -5.98 6.08
N GLY A 185 -17.28 -5.34 5.40
CA GLY A 185 -18.01 -4.18 5.88
C GLY A 185 -18.61 -4.37 7.27
N THR A 186 -18.31 -3.43 8.18
CA THR A 186 -18.65 -3.51 9.62
C THR A 186 -20.09 -3.09 9.95
N LYS A 187 -21.07 -3.47 9.14
CA LYS A 187 -22.49 -3.31 9.49
C LYS A 187 -23.23 -4.63 9.29
N ASP A 188 -23.71 -5.16 10.41
CA ASP A 188 -24.50 -6.40 10.55
C ASP A 188 -23.77 -7.66 10.08
N VAL A 189 -22.77 -8.07 10.85
CA VAL A 189 -22.11 -9.35 10.62
C VAL A 189 -22.99 -10.46 11.18
N SER A 190 -23.42 -11.39 10.33
CA SER A 190 -24.19 -12.56 10.74
C SER A 190 -23.46 -13.31 11.87
N PRO A 191 -24.16 -13.93 12.84
CA PRO A 191 -23.54 -14.79 13.85
C PRO A 191 -22.60 -15.84 13.24
N ASP A 192 -22.94 -16.36 12.06
CA ASP A 192 -22.16 -17.35 11.32
C ASP A 192 -20.82 -16.79 10.83
N ASP A 193 -20.80 -15.54 10.37
CA ASP A 193 -19.59 -14.83 9.95
C ASP A 193 -18.71 -14.42 11.14
N ALA A 194 -19.29 -14.26 12.33
CA ALA A 194 -18.54 -14.02 13.56
C ALA A 194 -17.84 -15.30 14.04
N ALA A 195 -18.52 -16.45 13.94
CA ALA A 195 -17.95 -17.76 14.25
C ALA A 195 -16.81 -18.11 13.28
N ALA A 196 -17.01 -17.96 11.97
CA ALA A 196 -15.97 -18.18 10.96
C ALA A 196 -14.73 -17.28 11.17
N ARG A 197 -14.93 -16.01 11.54
CA ARG A 197 -13.81 -15.11 11.89
C ARG A 197 -13.09 -15.49 13.18
N ALA A 198 -13.79 -16.05 14.15
CA ALA A 198 -13.17 -16.55 15.38
C ALA A 198 -12.34 -17.80 15.07
N GLU A 199 -12.86 -18.71 14.26
CA GLU A 199 -12.17 -19.91 13.82
C GLU A 199 -10.90 -19.57 13.01
N MET A 200 -10.99 -18.66 12.04
CA MET A 200 -9.84 -18.19 11.26
C MET A 200 -8.75 -17.55 12.15
N ARG A 201 -9.15 -16.78 13.17
CA ARG A 201 -8.20 -16.19 14.13
C ARG A 201 -7.55 -17.24 15.02
N ASN A 202 -8.31 -18.23 15.47
CA ASN A 202 -7.78 -19.34 16.26
C ASN A 202 -6.78 -20.18 15.45
N LEU A 203 -7.09 -20.45 14.18
CA LEU A 203 -6.20 -21.15 13.27
C LEU A 203 -4.91 -20.36 13.03
N ALA A 204 -5.03 -19.06 12.74
CA ALA A 204 -3.88 -18.18 12.56
C ALA A 204 -2.98 -18.12 13.80
N LEU A 205 -3.57 -18.04 15.00
CA LEU A 205 -2.83 -18.07 16.26
C LEU A 205 -2.13 -19.42 16.48
N ALA A 206 -2.78 -20.54 16.14
CA ALA A 206 -2.20 -21.86 16.24
C ALA A 206 -0.98 -22.00 15.31
N GLU A 207 -1.11 -21.57 14.06
CA GLU A 207 -0.01 -21.57 13.08
C GLU A 207 1.13 -20.63 13.49
N ALA A 208 0.80 -19.44 14.01
CA ALA A 208 1.81 -18.51 14.54
C ALA A 208 2.60 -19.16 15.69
N LYS A 209 1.92 -19.79 16.65
CA LYS A 209 2.56 -20.53 17.76
C LYS A 209 3.41 -21.71 17.29
N ALA A 210 3.00 -22.39 16.21
CA ALA A 210 3.77 -23.49 15.65
C ALA A 210 5.03 -23.01 14.90
N LEU A 211 4.99 -21.80 14.33
CA LEU A 211 6.11 -21.19 13.61
C LEU A 211 7.10 -20.45 14.52
N GLU A 212 6.61 -19.89 15.62
CA GLU A 212 7.35 -19.04 16.56
C GLU A 212 8.68 -19.67 17.03
N PRO A 213 8.76 -20.95 17.44
CA PRO A 213 10.01 -21.55 17.89
C PRO A 213 11.10 -21.62 16.81
N GLY A 214 10.70 -21.56 15.53
CA GLY A 214 11.61 -21.54 14.39
C GLY A 214 12.15 -20.15 14.04
N LEU A 215 11.69 -19.10 14.72
CA LEU A 215 12.16 -17.73 14.49
C LEU A 215 13.46 -17.47 15.24
N SER A 216 14.45 -16.97 14.50
CA SER A 216 15.64 -16.39 15.11
C SER A 216 15.32 -15.07 15.81
N ASP A 217 16.10 -14.69 16.82
CA ASP A 217 15.91 -13.41 17.53
C ASP A 217 15.98 -12.21 16.59
N ARG A 218 16.81 -12.31 15.54
CA ARG A 218 16.88 -11.32 14.47
C ARG A 218 15.58 -11.22 13.67
N GLU A 219 14.96 -12.34 13.34
CA GLU A 219 13.67 -12.34 12.62
C GLU A 219 12.56 -11.75 13.49
N CYS A 220 12.53 -12.08 14.79
CA CYS A 220 11.63 -11.46 15.75
C CYS A 220 11.83 -9.93 15.78
N LEU A 221 13.08 -9.46 15.89
CA LEU A 221 13.41 -8.05 15.89
C LEU A 221 12.95 -7.33 14.62
N LEU A 222 13.17 -7.93 13.45
CA LEU A 222 12.77 -7.35 12.16
C LEU A 222 11.24 -7.30 11.99
N LEU A 223 10.51 -8.30 12.47
CA LEU A 223 9.04 -8.30 12.47
C LEU A 223 8.48 -7.14 13.30
N VAL A 224 8.94 -7.01 14.54
CA VAL A 224 8.45 -5.97 15.45
C VAL A 224 8.84 -4.57 14.97
N ALA A 225 10.07 -4.39 14.48
CA ALA A 225 10.49 -3.11 13.93
C ALA A 225 9.67 -2.72 12.68
N HIS A 226 9.35 -3.69 11.82
CA HIS A 226 8.50 -3.45 10.64
C HIS A 226 7.08 -3.05 11.05
N ASP A 227 6.47 -3.75 12.01
CA ASP A 227 5.12 -3.46 12.49
C ASP A 227 5.01 -2.05 13.11
N ALA A 228 6.05 -1.64 13.85
CA ALA A 228 6.17 -0.29 14.39
C ALA A 228 6.48 0.80 13.33
N GLY A 229 6.52 0.45 12.04
CA GLY A 229 6.78 1.38 10.94
C GLY A 229 8.24 1.87 10.86
N MET A 230 9.17 1.19 11.53
CA MET A 230 10.59 1.54 11.47
C MET A 230 11.18 1.17 10.11
N ALA A 231 11.97 2.08 9.54
CA ALA A 231 12.67 1.80 8.29
C ALA A 231 13.68 0.65 8.49
N MET A 232 13.71 -0.34 7.59
CA MET A 232 14.70 -1.43 7.63
C MET A 232 16.16 -0.97 7.45
N SER A 233 16.35 0.32 7.14
CA SER A 233 17.65 0.99 7.07
C SER A 233 17.97 1.86 8.29
N ASP A 234 17.13 1.86 9.32
CA ASP A 234 17.37 2.62 10.53
C ASP A 234 18.68 2.18 11.20
N PRO A 235 19.62 3.10 11.50
CA PRO A 235 20.90 2.74 12.11
C PRO A 235 20.78 1.96 13.42
N LEU A 236 19.81 2.29 14.27
CA LEU A 236 19.62 1.65 15.57
C LEU A 236 19.16 0.19 15.39
N LEU A 237 18.30 -0.04 14.40
CA LEU A 237 17.86 -1.38 14.00
C LEU A 237 19.00 -2.20 13.41
N LEU A 238 19.82 -1.60 12.53
CA LEU A 238 20.98 -2.28 11.94
C LEU A 238 21.99 -2.71 13.01
N GLU A 239 22.23 -1.82 13.97
CA GLU A 239 23.11 -2.09 15.11
C GLU A 239 22.52 -3.17 16.02
N ALA A 240 21.23 -3.08 16.38
CA ALA A 240 20.56 -4.07 17.23
C ALA A 240 20.47 -5.45 16.56
N ALA A 241 20.25 -5.50 15.25
CA ALA A 241 20.20 -6.72 14.47
C ALA A 241 21.60 -7.27 14.11
N GLY A 242 22.67 -6.48 14.32
CA GLY A 242 24.04 -6.85 14.01
C GLY A 242 24.31 -7.06 12.52
N VAL A 243 23.59 -6.38 11.62
CA VAL A 243 23.63 -6.65 10.18
C VAL A 243 23.61 -5.37 9.32
N LYS A 244 23.99 -5.54 8.04
CA LYS A 244 23.91 -4.48 7.02
C LYS A 244 22.48 -4.34 6.48
N LYS A 245 22.15 -3.16 5.93
CA LYS A 245 20.84 -2.84 5.32
C LYS A 245 20.33 -3.87 4.31
N SER A 246 21.17 -4.39 3.43
CA SER A 246 20.72 -5.38 2.43
C SER A 246 20.25 -6.69 3.08
N VAL A 247 20.79 -7.02 4.26
CA VAL A 247 20.50 -8.25 4.99
C VAL A 247 19.20 -8.13 5.80
N THR A 248 18.87 -6.95 6.33
CA THR A 248 17.60 -6.74 7.06
C THR A 248 16.39 -6.93 6.15
N SER A 249 16.36 -6.22 5.01
CA SER A 249 15.26 -6.36 4.04
C SER A 249 15.18 -7.78 3.45
N ALA A 250 16.31 -8.40 3.13
CA ALA A 250 16.32 -9.78 2.63
C ALA A 250 15.86 -10.78 3.70
N GLY A 251 16.24 -10.57 4.97
CA GLY A 251 15.83 -11.41 6.10
C GLY A 251 14.33 -11.35 6.33
N LEU A 252 13.75 -10.16 6.40
CA LEU A 252 12.30 -9.99 6.58
C LEU A 252 11.51 -10.59 5.41
N ASN A 253 11.91 -10.31 4.16
CA ASN A 253 11.24 -10.88 2.99
C ASN A 253 11.39 -12.40 2.92
N GLY A 254 12.53 -12.93 3.32
CA GLY A 254 12.77 -14.38 3.40
C GLY A 254 11.85 -15.05 4.42
N LEU A 255 11.69 -14.43 5.60
CA LEU A 255 10.77 -14.88 6.63
C LEU A 255 9.32 -14.90 6.13
N VAL A 256 8.84 -13.78 5.60
CA VAL A 256 7.47 -13.65 5.09
C VAL A 256 7.20 -14.69 4.01
N ARG A 257 8.13 -14.84 3.06
CA ARG A 257 8.04 -15.86 2.01
C ARG A 257 7.94 -17.26 2.59
N ARG A 258 8.78 -17.60 3.58
CA ARG A 258 8.79 -18.91 4.23
C ARG A 258 7.45 -19.21 4.93
N VAL A 259 6.90 -18.24 5.66
CA VAL A 259 5.59 -18.36 6.31
C VAL A 259 4.49 -18.56 5.26
N CYS A 260 4.44 -17.70 4.24
CA CYS A 260 3.43 -17.77 3.20
C CYS A 260 3.49 -19.08 2.41
N GLN A 261 4.70 -19.53 2.04
CA GLN A 261 4.90 -20.80 1.33
C GLN A 261 4.46 -22.00 2.17
N LYS A 262 4.83 -22.04 3.46
CA LYS A 262 4.41 -23.13 4.36
C LYS A 262 2.88 -23.20 4.45
N LEU A 263 2.21 -22.07 4.70
CA LEU A 263 0.76 -22.03 4.79
C LEU A 263 0.09 -22.36 3.45
N ALA A 264 0.62 -21.88 2.32
CA ALA A 264 0.07 -22.21 1.01
C ALA A 264 0.22 -23.70 0.66
N GLN A 265 1.30 -24.35 1.10
CA GLN A 265 1.48 -25.79 0.93
C GLN A 265 0.54 -26.59 1.84
N GLN A 266 0.46 -26.22 3.12
CA GLN A 266 -0.35 -26.90 4.13
C GLN A 266 -1.85 -26.79 3.85
N TYR A 267 -2.31 -25.64 3.36
CA TYR A 267 -3.72 -25.36 3.06
C TYR A 267 -3.98 -25.30 1.54
N SER A 268 -3.28 -26.12 0.76
CA SER A 268 -3.34 -26.11 -0.71
C SER A 268 -4.71 -26.48 -1.31
N GLN A 269 -5.61 -27.07 -0.52
CA GLN A 269 -6.97 -27.43 -0.93
C GLN A 269 -8.01 -26.35 -0.60
N GLU A 270 -7.65 -25.34 0.19
CA GLU A 270 -8.55 -24.27 0.63
C GLU A 270 -8.65 -23.15 -0.42
N ASP A 271 -9.64 -22.26 -0.28
CA ASP A 271 -9.75 -21.08 -1.15
C ASP A 271 -8.50 -20.19 -1.02
N PRO A 272 -7.82 -19.80 -2.12
CA PRO A 272 -6.69 -18.90 -2.08
C PRO A 272 -6.92 -17.56 -1.35
N ALA A 273 -8.16 -17.07 -1.29
CA ALA A 273 -8.52 -15.88 -0.52
C ALA A 273 -8.44 -16.12 0.99
N ASP A 274 -8.93 -17.27 1.45
CA ASP A 274 -8.90 -17.68 2.86
C ASP A 274 -7.47 -17.97 3.31
N VAL A 275 -6.66 -18.62 2.46
CA VAL A 275 -5.23 -18.83 2.72
C VAL A 275 -4.48 -17.50 2.85
N ARG A 276 -4.79 -16.50 2.02
CA ARG A 276 -4.18 -15.16 2.14
C ARG A 276 -4.59 -14.45 3.44
N LEU A 277 -5.85 -14.59 3.85
CA LEU A 277 -6.32 -14.05 5.12
C LEU A 277 -5.63 -14.76 6.31
N LEU A 278 -5.49 -16.08 6.24
CA LEU A 278 -4.74 -16.86 7.22
C LEU A 278 -3.27 -16.42 7.31
N GLN A 279 -2.60 -16.23 6.16
CA GLN A 279 -1.21 -15.76 6.10
C GLN A 279 -1.05 -14.39 6.78
N LYS A 280 -1.92 -13.45 6.47
CA LYS A 280 -1.93 -12.12 7.11
C LYS A 280 -2.09 -12.24 8.62
N ASN A 281 -3.16 -12.88 9.08
CA ASN A 281 -3.46 -13.00 10.51
C ASN A 281 -2.35 -13.75 11.25
N THR A 282 -1.73 -14.75 10.60
CA THR A 282 -0.62 -15.51 11.17
C THR A 282 0.59 -14.60 11.38
N LEU A 283 0.93 -13.76 10.40
CA LEU A 283 2.02 -12.78 10.52
C LEU A 283 1.75 -11.75 11.63
N GLU A 284 0.50 -11.27 11.76
CA GLU A 284 0.10 -10.36 12.84
C GLU A 284 0.28 -10.99 14.24
N TYR A 285 -0.14 -12.25 14.42
CA TYR A 285 0.12 -12.96 15.68
C TYR A 285 1.60 -13.25 15.90
N LEU A 286 2.36 -13.48 14.83
CA LEU A 286 3.81 -13.67 14.89
C LEU A 286 4.51 -12.42 15.42
N VAL A 287 4.05 -11.22 15.04
CA VAL A 287 4.53 -9.95 15.61
C VAL A 287 4.27 -9.91 17.11
N GLN A 288 3.05 -10.20 17.56
CA GLN A 288 2.69 -10.19 18.99
C GLN A 288 3.54 -11.17 19.81
N LEU A 289 3.81 -12.36 19.27
CA LEU A 289 4.67 -13.35 19.92
C LEU A 289 6.15 -12.91 19.91
N ALA A 290 6.63 -12.35 18.79
CA ALA A 290 7.97 -11.81 18.67
C ALA A 290 8.21 -10.65 19.66
N GLU A 291 7.21 -9.80 19.88
CA GLU A 291 7.28 -8.74 20.88
C GLU A 291 7.54 -9.30 22.28
N GLN A 292 6.97 -10.44 22.64
CA GLN A 292 7.17 -11.04 23.97
C GLN A 292 8.60 -11.57 24.16
N ARG A 293 9.32 -11.84 23.06
CA ARG A 293 10.70 -12.36 23.08
C ARG A 293 11.78 -11.29 23.10
N ILE A 294 11.52 -10.12 22.52
CA ILE A 294 12.53 -9.05 22.46
C ILE A 294 12.68 -8.45 23.85
N SER A 295 13.93 -8.32 24.32
CA SER A 295 14.20 -7.78 25.64
C SER A 295 13.70 -6.32 25.77
N PRO A 296 13.20 -5.92 26.95
CA PRO A 296 12.75 -4.55 27.19
C PRO A 296 13.82 -3.50 26.89
N GLU A 297 15.11 -3.80 27.10
CA GLU A 297 16.19 -2.85 26.79
C GLU A 297 16.31 -2.59 25.29
N ILE A 298 16.18 -3.63 24.46
CA ILE A 298 16.21 -3.48 23.00
C ILE A 298 14.99 -2.67 22.54
N LYS A 299 13.79 -2.94 23.09
CA LYS A 299 12.60 -2.15 22.77
C LYS A 299 12.75 -0.69 23.15
N ALA A 300 13.27 -0.40 24.34
CA ALA A 300 13.54 0.95 24.80
C ALA A 300 14.53 1.66 23.88
N ARG A 301 15.62 0.98 23.51
CA ARG A 301 16.65 1.53 22.62
C ARG A 301 16.12 1.86 21.22
N LEU A 302 15.17 1.08 20.73
CA LEU A 302 14.54 1.27 19.43
C LEU A 302 13.33 2.22 19.47
N GLY A 303 12.93 2.73 20.64
CA GLY A 303 11.71 3.54 20.77
C GLY A 303 10.44 2.74 20.46
N LEU A 304 10.47 1.43 20.70
CA LEU A 304 9.35 0.50 20.46
C LEU A 304 8.52 0.24 21.72
N LEU A 305 8.86 0.87 22.84
CA LEU A 305 7.99 0.82 24.00
C LEU A 305 6.69 1.56 23.64
N PRO A 306 5.52 1.01 23.98
CA PRO A 306 4.29 1.78 23.87
C PRO A 306 4.53 3.08 24.62
N GLU A 307 4.42 4.22 23.94
CA GLU A 307 4.34 5.51 24.61
C GLU A 307 3.30 5.31 25.68
N GLY A 308 3.72 5.38 26.95
CA GLY A 308 2.81 5.21 28.06
C GLY A 308 1.62 6.10 27.76
N LYS A 309 0.46 5.49 27.54
CA LYS A 309 -0.75 6.16 27.99
C LYS A 309 -0.44 6.38 29.44
N ASP A 310 -0.13 7.63 29.78
CA ASP A 310 -0.03 8.05 31.17
C ASP A 310 -1.27 7.44 31.82
N ASP A 311 -1.05 6.42 32.64
CA ASP A 311 -2.05 5.96 33.59
C ASP A 311 -2.24 7.20 34.46
N GLU A 312 -3.21 8.02 34.08
CA GLU A 312 -3.83 9.00 34.94
C GLU A 312 -4.32 8.19 36.15
N LEU A 313 -3.43 8.12 37.14
CA LEU A 313 -3.74 7.87 38.53
C LEU A 313 -4.68 8.98 38.99
N PHE A 314 -5.98 8.85 38.69
CA PHE A 314 -7.08 9.46 39.43
C PHE A 314 -8.34 8.59 39.34
#